data_AF-A0A060C038-F1
#
_entry.id   AF-A0A060C038-F1
#
_cell.length_a   1.000
_cell.length_b   1.000
_cell.length_c   1.000
_cell.angle_alpha   90.00
_cell.angle_beta   90.00
_cell.angle_gamma   90.00
#
_symmetry.space_group_name_H-M   'P 1'
#
loop_
_entity.id
_entity.type
_entity.pdbx_description
1 polymer ?
#
loop_
_entity_poly.entity_id
_entity_poly.type
_entity_poly.pdbx_seq_one_letter_code
_entity_poly.pdbx_strand_id
1 'polypeptide(L)'
;MRDGLLDEAIVDRALRRVLLQKVGLGLLDADWSPVPAALASAGDASADALRGTVDLDSAENRGLAAKLAERAIVLLRNDGILPLAAPRRIAVVGPTADDPYAVLGCYSFPAHVGVQHPEAPIGIGLPTLLESLRAEFPEADLVFVRGTTIDGGETAEIPAAVDAA
;
A
#
# COMPACT_ATOMS: atom_id res chain seq x y z
N MET A 1 19.74 11.70 -38.71
CA MET A 1 18.56 11.29 -39.49
C MET A 1 18.30 12.26 -40.64
N ARG A 2 17.86 13.52 -40.45
CA ARG A 2 17.79 14.51 -41.55
C ARG A 2 18.89 15.57 -41.52
N ASP A 3 19.28 16.03 -40.33
CA ASP A 3 20.34 17.03 -40.18
C ASP A 3 21.70 16.43 -39.76
N GLY A 4 21.89 15.12 -39.99
CA GLY A 4 23.17 14.43 -39.71
C GLY A 4 23.53 14.20 -38.23
N LEU A 5 22.77 14.74 -37.27
CA LEU A 5 23.08 14.69 -35.84
C LEU A 5 23.00 13.30 -35.17
N LEU A 6 22.45 12.29 -35.86
CA LEU A 6 22.26 10.94 -35.33
C LEU A 6 22.23 9.93 -36.47
N ASP A 7 23.00 8.85 -36.34
CA ASP A 7 22.97 7.71 -37.26
C ASP A 7 21.65 6.93 -37.14
N GLU A 8 21.03 6.63 -38.27
CA GLU A 8 19.80 5.83 -38.38
C GLU A 8 19.96 4.45 -37.76
N ALA A 9 21.16 3.86 -37.85
CA ALA A 9 21.45 2.55 -37.26
C ALA A 9 21.23 2.51 -35.73
N ILE A 10 21.32 3.66 -35.05
CA ILE A 10 21.02 3.76 -33.61
C ILE A 10 19.53 3.59 -33.36
N VAL A 11 18.68 4.22 -34.20
CA VAL A 11 17.22 4.09 -34.14
C VAL A 11 16.81 2.66 -34.47
N ASP A 12 17.36 2.08 -35.53
CA ASP A 12 17.10 0.69 -35.92
C ASP A 12 17.42 -0.30 -34.81
N ARG A 13 18.55 -0.09 -34.11
CA ARG A 13 18.93 -0.92 -32.98
C ARG A 13 17.98 -0.77 -31.80
N ALA A 14 17.54 0.46 -31.49
CA ALA A 14 16.55 0.70 -30.44
C ALA A 14 15.20 0.07 -30.78
N LEU A 15 14.74 0.27 -32.02
CA LEU A 15 13.51 -0.31 -32.54
C LEU A 15 13.56 -1.83 -32.50
N ARG A 16 14.66 -2.45 -32.95
CA ARG A 16 14.84 -3.90 -32.92
C ARG A 16 14.72 -4.44 -31.49
N ARG A 17 15.29 -3.78 -30.48
CA ARG A 17 15.17 -4.21 -29.06
C ARG A 17 13.72 -4.18 -28.58
N VAL A 18 12.99 -3.10 -28.87
CA VAL A 18 11.59 -2.96 -28.46
C VAL A 18 10.69 -3.95 -29.19
N LEU A 19 10.84 -4.08 -30.52
CA LEU A 19 10.03 -4.99 -31.31
C LEU A 19 10.30 -6.45 -30.93
N LEU A 20 11.55 -6.84 -30.69
CA LEU A 20 11.85 -8.20 -30.22
C LEU A 20 11.24 -8.49 -28.84
N GLN A 21 11.20 -7.51 -27.93
CA GLN A 21 10.48 -7.67 -26.65
C GLN A 21 8.97 -7.81 -26.86
N LYS A 22 8.37 -7.00 -27.75
CA LYS A 22 6.94 -7.10 -28.07
C LYS A 22 6.58 -8.45 -28.69
N VAL A 23 7.41 -8.95 -29.61
CA VAL A 23 7.26 -10.29 -30.20
C VAL A 23 7.39 -11.36 -29.12
N GLY A 24 8.41 -11.27 -28.25
CA GLY A 24 8.62 -12.25 -27.18
C GLY A 24 7.49 -12.30 -26.14
N LEU A 25 6.75 -11.21 -25.98
CA LEU A 25 5.55 -11.11 -25.14
C LEU A 25 4.25 -11.46 -25.88
N GLY A 26 4.31 -11.82 -27.17
CA GLY A 26 3.13 -12.12 -28.00
C GLY A 26 2.25 -10.90 -28.34
N LEU A 27 2.73 -9.67 -28.08
CA LEU A 27 1.93 -8.44 -28.29
C LEU A 27 1.67 -8.13 -29.78
N LEU A 28 2.33 -8.85 -30.69
CA LEU A 28 2.17 -8.71 -32.14
C LEU A 28 1.53 -9.97 -32.77
N ASP A 29 1.08 -10.93 -31.95
CA ASP A 29 0.42 -12.13 -32.44
C ASP A 29 -0.98 -11.79 -32.95
N ALA A 30 -1.48 -12.56 -33.92
CA ALA A 30 -2.72 -12.25 -34.63
C ALA A 30 -3.96 -12.28 -33.71
N ASP A 31 -3.89 -13.01 -32.60
CA ASP A 31 -4.95 -13.19 -31.61
C ASP A 31 -4.73 -12.36 -30.33
N TRP A 32 -3.70 -11.50 -30.30
CA TRP A 32 -3.45 -10.64 -29.14
C TRP A 32 -4.61 -9.65 -28.92
N SER A 33 -4.99 -9.45 -27.66
CA SER A 33 -6.01 -8.48 -27.24
C SER A 33 -5.47 -7.56 -26.14
N PRO A 34 -5.72 -6.25 -26.21
CA PRO A 34 -5.42 -5.33 -25.11
C PRO A 34 -6.38 -5.49 -23.93
N VAL A 35 -7.51 -6.18 -24.12
CA VAL A 35 -8.51 -6.41 -23.06
C VAL A 35 -8.04 -7.58 -22.18
N PRO A 36 -7.82 -7.37 -20.87
CA PRO A 36 -7.46 -8.46 -19.97
C PRO A 36 -8.52 -9.56 -19.97
N ALA A 37 -8.09 -10.82 -19.81
CA ALA A 37 -9.00 -11.96 -19.79
C ALA A 37 -10.13 -11.83 -18.75
N ALA A 38 -9.84 -11.22 -17.59
CA ALA A 38 -10.84 -10.94 -16.55
C ALA A 38 -11.98 -10.02 -17.01
N LEU A 39 -11.76 -9.26 -18.09
CA LEU A 39 -12.72 -8.32 -18.69
C LEU A 39 -13.17 -8.76 -20.09
N ALA A 40 -12.83 -9.98 -20.54
CA ALA A 40 -13.15 -10.42 -21.90
C ALA A 40 -14.66 -10.43 -22.20
N SER A 41 -15.50 -10.63 -21.18
CA SER A 41 -16.96 -10.62 -21.29
C SER A 41 -17.60 -9.26 -21.03
N ALA A 42 -16.82 -8.22 -20.70
CA ALA A 42 -17.36 -6.91 -20.32
C ALA A 42 -17.86 -6.05 -21.50
N GLY A 43 -17.45 -6.36 -22.74
CA GLY A 43 -17.83 -5.58 -23.92
C GLY A 43 -17.46 -4.09 -23.77
N ASP A 44 -18.38 -3.20 -24.14
CA ASP A 44 -18.20 -1.74 -24.10
C ASP A 44 -18.64 -1.11 -22.75
N ALA A 45 -18.62 -1.88 -21.66
CA ALA A 45 -19.01 -1.37 -20.34
C ALA A 45 -18.14 -0.17 -19.92
N SER A 46 -18.78 0.83 -19.29
CA SER A 46 -18.06 1.98 -18.74
C SER A 46 -17.17 1.56 -17.57
N ALA A 47 -16.12 2.33 -17.29
CA ALA A 47 -15.25 2.08 -16.14
C ALA A 47 -16.02 1.99 -14.82
N ASP A 48 -17.05 2.83 -14.64
CA ASP A 48 -17.92 2.80 -13.47
C ASP A 48 -18.70 1.48 -13.34
N ALA A 49 -19.21 0.94 -14.46
CA ALA A 49 -19.92 -0.34 -14.47
C ALA A 49 -18.98 -1.54 -14.18
N LEU A 50 -17.68 -1.38 -14.43
CA LEU A 50 -16.66 -2.40 -14.16
C LEU A 50 -16.15 -2.39 -12.73
N ARG A 51 -16.34 -1.31 -11.96
CA ARG A 51 -15.84 -1.23 -10.58
C ARG A 51 -16.45 -2.35 -9.73
N GLY A 52 -15.57 -3.08 -9.02
CA GLY A 52 -15.97 -4.20 -8.17
C GLY A 52 -16.32 -5.50 -8.89
N THR A 53 -16.31 -5.53 -10.23
CA THR A 53 -16.52 -6.78 -10.99
C THR A 53 -15.32 -7.72 -10.93
N VAL A 54 -14.14 -7.16 -10.67
CA VAL A 54 -12.90 -7.89 -10.41
C VAL A 54 -12.50 -7.65 -8.96
N ASP A 55 -12.37 -8.73 -8.20
CA ASP A 55 -11.84 -8.69 -6.84
C ASP A 55 -10.30 -8.62 -6.88
N LEU A 56 -9.77 -7.45 -6.54
CA LEU A 56 -8.33 -7.18 -6.49
C LEU A 56 -7.75 -7.31 -5.06
N ASP A 57 -8.61 -7.50 -4.04
CA ASP A 57 -8.22 -7.56 -2.62
C ASP A 57 -8.81 -8.80 -1.94
N SER A 58 -8.71 -9.93 -2.64
CA SER A 58 -9.29 -11.20 -2.21
C SER A 58 -8.78 -11.65 -0.83
N ALA A 59 -9.58 -12.46 -0.13
CA ALA A 59 -9.19 -13.01 1.18
C ALA A 59 -7.87 -13.79 1.13
N GLU A 60 -7.59 -14.47 0.02
CA GLU A 60 -6.32 -15.17 -0.19
C GLU A 60 -5.15 -14.19 -0.31
N ASN A 61 -5.29 -13.13 -1.11
CA ASN A 61 -4.26 -12.09 -1.26
C ASN A 61 -3.99 -11.40 0.09
N ARG A 62 -5.03 -11.03 0.84
CA ARG A 62 -4.88 -10.45 2.18
C ARG A 62 -4.21 -11.41 3.16
N GLY A 63 -4.58 -12.68 3.13
CA GLY A 63 -3.95 -13.72 3.95
C GLY A 63 -2.46 -13.90 3.63
N LEU A 64 -2.07 -13.84 2.35
CA LEU A 64 -0.67 -13.88 1.94
C LEU A 64 0.08 -12.61 2.37
N ALA A 65 -0.52 -11.43 2.17
CA ALA A 65 0.05 -10.16 2.58
C ALA A 65 0.32 -10.12 4.09
N ALA A 66 -0.64 -10.57 4.92
CA ALA A 66 -0.48 -10.67 6.36
C ALA A 66 0.70 -11.57 6.76
N LYS A 67 0.80 -12.77 6.17
CA LYS A 67 1.93 -13.69 6.43
C LYS A 67 3.28 -13.10 6.03
N LEU A 68 3.33 -12.35 4.93
CA LEU A 68 4.56 -11.67 4.50
C LEU A 68 4.91 -10.53 5.46
N ALA A 69 3.92 -9.73 5.90
CA ALA A 69 4.11 -8.66 6.86
C ALA A 69 4.63 -9.19 8.20
N GLU A 70 4.02 -10.25 8.75
CA GLU A 70 4.48 -10.91 9.98
C GLU A 70 5.96 -11.34 9.91
N ARG A 71 6.39 -11.86 8.75
CA ARG A 71 7.78 -12.31 8.53
C ARG A 71 8.74 -11.16 8.23
N ALA A 72 8.24 -10.00 7.85
CA ALA A 72 9.04 -8.81 7.54
C ALA A 72 9.39 -7.99 8.78
N ILE A 73 8.66 -8.16 9.89
CA ILE A 73 8.92 -7.45 11.15
C ILE A 73 10.20 -8.02 11.80
N VAL A 74 11.14 -7.13 12.13
CA VAL A 74 12.39 -7.48 12.80
C VAL A 74 12.36 -6.98 14.24
N LEU A 75 12.42 -7.91 15.20
CA LEU A 75 12.56 -7.58 16.62
C LEU A 75 14.01 -7.16 16.90
N LEU A 76 14.24 -5.86 17.08
CA LEU A 76 15.59 -5.31 17.32
C LEU A 76 16.05 -5.46 18.78
N ARG A 77 15.13 -5.39 19.74
CA ARG A 77 15.41 -5.47 21.17
C ARG A 77 14.20 -6.03 21.92
N ASN A 78 14.44 -6.90 22.90
CA ASN A 78 13.46 -7.39 23.86
C ASN A 78 14.16 -7.59 25.21
N ASP A 79 13.68 -6.94 26.26
CA ASP A 79 14.18 -7.04 27.64
C ASP A 79 13.38 -8.04 28.49
N GLY A 80 12.57 -8.87 27.84
CA GLY A 80 11.76 -9.92 28.47
C GLY A 80 10.27 -9.58 28.56
N ILE A 81 9.85 -8.39 28.12
CA ILE A 81 8.45 -7.98 28.15
C ILE A 81 7.60 -8.61 27.04
N LEU A 82 8.20 -8.96 25.89
CA LEU A 82 7.50 -9.59 24.77
C LEU A 82 7.63 -11.13 24.80
N PRO A 83 6.58 -11.87 24.41
CA PRO A 83 5.28 -11.38 23.94
C PRO A 83 4.40 -10.86 25.08
N LEU A 84 3.55 -9.86 24.78
CA LEU A 84 2.55 -9.39 25.73
C LEU A 84 1.53 -10.50 26.00
N ALA A 85 1.25 -10.81 27.26
CA ALA A 85 0.33 -11.89 27.62
C ALA A 85 -1.13 -11.41 27.63
N ALA A 86 -1.51 -10.60 28.62
CA ALA A 86 -2.87 -10.06 28.77
C ALA A 86 -2.79 -8.73 29.55
N PRO A 87 -2.29 -7.65 28.92
CA PRO A 87 -2.18 -6.36 29.59
C PRO A 87 -3.57 -5.85 29.97
N ARG A 88 -3.72 -5.31 31.19
CA ARG A 88 -4.97 -4.68 31.62
C ARG A 88 -5.19 -3.31 30.99
N ARG A 89 -4.10 -2.61 30.65
CA ARG A 89 -4.10 -1.27 30.07
C ARG A 89 -2.93 -1.15 29.12
N ILE A 90 -3.15 -0.53 27.96
CA ILE A 90 -2.14 -0.27 26.94
C ILE A 90 -2.24 1.21 26.56
N ALA A 91 -1.15 1.95 26.76
CA ALA A 91 -0.99 3.27 26.18
C ALA A 91 -0.37 3.14 24.79
N VAL A 92 -1.06 3.68 23.78
CA VAL A 92 -0.58 3.75 22.41
C VAL A 92 -0.23 5.19 22.12
N VAL A 93 1.05 5.49 21.92
CA VAL A 93 1.56 6.85 21.77
C VAL A 93 2.30 7.00 20.45
N GLY A 94 1.98 8.06 19.70
CA GLY A 94 2.75 8.48 18.53
C GLY A 94 1.90 8.79 17.29
N PRO A 95 2.42 9.61 16.36
CA PRO A 95 1.67 10.13 15.22
C PRO A 95 1.16 9.07 14.26
N THR A 96 1.85 7.94 14.17
CA THR A 96 1.56 6.87 13.20
C THR A 96 0.59 5.82 13.72
N ALA A 97 0.20 5.87 14.99
CA ALA A 97 -0.54 4.78 15.60
C ALA A 97 -1.98 4.67 15.07
N ASP A 98 -2.59 5.78 14.70
CA ASP A 98 -3.95 5.84 14.13
C ASP A 98 -3.96 6.44 12.72
N ASP A 99 -2.87 6.26 11.97
CA ASP A 99 -2.75 6.69 10.58
C ASP A 99 -2.64 5.48 9.65
N PRO A 100 -3.66 5.22 8.79
CA PRO A 100 -3.64 4.09 7.86
C PRO A 100 -2.57 4.24 6.77
N TYR A 101 -2.07 5.45 6.51
CA TYR A 101 -0.99 5.68 5.55
C TYR A 101 0.38 5.36 6.13
N ALA A 102 0.53 5.31 7.46
CA ALA A 102 1.82 5.06 8.10
C ALA A 102 2.41 3.66 7.79
N VAL A 103 1.56 2.70 7.41
CA VAL A 103 1.97 1.34 7.00
C VAL A 103 2.20 1.22 5.49
N LEU A 104 1.99 2.30 4.73
CA LEU A 104 2.18 2.32 3.29
C LEU A 104 3.57 2.87 2.91
N GLY A 105 4.16 2.28 1.87
CA GLY A 105 5.37 2.81 1.24
C GLY A 105 5.08 3.91 0.21
N CYS A 106 6.14 4.63 -0.20
CA CYS A 106 6.08 5.78 -1.13
C CYS A 106 5.57 5.48 -2.55
N TYR A 107 5.43 4.21 -2.92
CA TYR A 107 4.92 3.74 -4.21
C TYR A 107 3.57 3.02 -4.09
N SER A 108 2.84 3.24 -2.99
CA SER A 108 1.45 2.81 -2.88
C SER A 108 0.53 3.83 -3.57
N PHE A 109 -0.53 3.35 -4.23
CA PHE A 109 -1.47 4.24 -4.92
C PHE A 109 -2.08 5.30 -3.98
N PRO A 110 -2.57 4.97 -2.77
CA PRO A 110 -3.11 5.99 -1.86
C PRO A 110 -2.09 7.08 -1.53
N ALA A 111 -0.84 6.73 -1.18
CA ALA A 111 0.16 7.70 -0.75
C ALA A 111 0.78 8.50 -1.92
N HIS A 112 0.85 7.91 -3.11
CA HIS A 112 1.54 8.53 -4.26
C HIS A 112 0.60 9.30 -5.20
N VAL A 113 -0.59 8.74 -5.47
CA VAL A 113 -1.56 9.29 -6.42
C VAL A 113 -2.84 9.73 -5.70
N GLY A 114 -3.32 8.95 -4.73
CA GLY A 114 -4.56 9.23 -4.00
C GLY A 114 -4.57 10.59 -3.30
N VAL A 115 -3.41 11.07 -2.85
CA VAL A 115 -3.28 12.43 -2.28
C VAL A 115 -3.66 13.56 -3.25
N GLN A 116 -3.58 13.33 -4.56
CA GLN A 116 -4.01 14.28 -5.60
C GLN A 116 -5.50 14.12 -5.97
N HIS A 117 -6.15 13.06 -5.47
CA HIS A 117 -7.53 12.67 -5.75
C HIS A 117 -8.27 12.30 -4.46
N PRO A 118 -8.42 13.24 -3.50
CA PRO A 118 -8.99 12.97 -2.18
C PRO A 118 -10.44 12.49 -2.21
N GLU A 119 -11.16 12.73 -3.31
CA GLU A 119 -12.50 12.22 -3.56
C GLU A 119 -12.53 10.71 -3.87
N ALA A 120 -11.40 10.13 -4.30
CA ALA A 120 -11.31 8.72 -4.59
C ALA A 120 -11.16 7.92 -3.28
N PRO A 121 -11.98 6.88 -3.06
CA PRO A 121 -11.81 6.03 -1.89
C PRO A 121 -10.47 5.26 -1.98
N ILE A 122 -9.89 4.94 -0.82
CA ILE A 122 -8.65 4.13 -0.72
C ILE A 122 -8.79 2.78 -1.45
N GLY A 123 -9.99 2.20 -1.43
CA GLY A 123 -10.34 1.01 -2.21
C GLY A 123 -9.87 -0.33 -1.63
N ILE A 124 -9.12 -0.31 -0.52
CA ILE A 124 -8.64 -1.50 0.20
C ILE A 124 -8.77 -1.28 1.71
N GLY A 125 -8.82 -2.37 2.48
CA GLY A 125 -8.79 -2.30 3.93
C GLY A 125 -7.38 -2.01 4.46
N LEU A 126 -7.19 -0.92 5.19
CA LEU A 126 -5.92 -0.52 5.80
C LEU A 126 -6.12 -0.30 7.32
N PRO A 127 -6.13 -1.37 8.13
CA PRO A 127 -6.28 -1.21 9.56
C PRO A 127 -5.07 -0.48 10.16
N THR A 128 -5.33 0.47 11.06
CA THR A 128 -4.27 1.17 11.80
C THR A 128 -3.64 0.25 12.85
N LEU A 129 -2.49 0.66 13.41
CA LEU A 129 -1.89 -0.05 14.54
C LEU A 129 -2.85 -0.04 15.75
N LEU A 130 -3.52 1.09 15.99
CA LEU A 130 -4.48 1.25 17.08
C LEU A 130 -5.69 0.33 16.90
N GLU A 131 -6.25 0.24 15.69
CA GLU A 131 -7.34 -0.68 15.37
C GLU A 131 -6.92 -2.14 15.56
N SER A 132 -5.71 -2.49 15.11
CA SER A 132 -5.16 -3.84 15.24
C SER A 132 -4.94 -4.22 16.71
N LEU A 133 -4.43 -3.30 17.54
CA LEU A 133 -4.26 -3.54 18.98
C LEU A 133 -5.59 -3.67 19.72
N ARG A 134 -6.62 -2.90 19.34
CA ARG A 134 -7.98 -3.04 19.89
C ARG A 134 -8.59 -4.40 19.56
N ALA A 135 -8.36 -4.90 18.35
CA ALA A 135 -8.83 -6.22 17.94
C ALA A 135 -8.08 -7.36 18.66
N GLU A 136 -6.77 -7.21 18.86
CA GLU A 136 -5.93 -8.23 19.53
C GLU A 136 -6.14 -8.27 21.05
N PHE A 137 -6.34 -7.11 21.69
CA PHE A 137 -6.51 -6.96 23.14
C PHE A 137 -7.85 -6.32 23.51
N PRO A 138 -9.00 -6.98 23.24
CA PRO A 138 -10.33 -6.39 23.45
C PRO A 138 -10.64 -6.10 24.92
N GLU A 139 -9.99 -6.80 25.85
CA GLU A 139 -10.18 -6.63 27.31
C GLU A 139 -9.24 -5.58 27.93
N ALA A 140 -8.29 -5.05 27.16
CA ALA A 140 -7.35 -4.04 27.65
C ALA A 140 -7.98 -2.64 27.57
N ASP A 141 -7.78 -1.83 28.60
CA ASP A 141 -8.05 -0.39 28.55
C ASP A 141 -7.02 0.28 27.62
N LEU A 142 -7.43 0.58 26.38
CA LEU A 142 -6.57 1.22 25.37
C LEU A 142 -6.74 2.74 25.40
N VAL A 143 -5.66 3.44 25.70
CA VAL A 143 -5.58 4.90 25.63
C VAL A 143 -4.65 5.30 24.51
N PHE A 144 -5.13 6.13 23.60
CA PHE A 144 -4.34 6.68 22.49
C PHE A 144 -4.04 8.15 22.74
N VAL A 145 -2.77 8.54 22.58
CA VAL A 145 -2.33 9.94 22.55
C VAL A 145 -1.39 10.13 21.36
N ARG A 146 -1.71 11.05 20.45
CA ARG A 146 -0.87 11.32 19.28
C ARG A 146 0.48 11.92 19.70
N GLY A 147 0.46 12.88 20.62
CA GLY A 147 1.65 13.49 21.23
C GLY A 147 2.22 14.62 20.38
N THR A 148 2.70 14.30 19.18
CA THR A 148 3.21 15.30 18.22
C THR A 148 2.96 14.83 16.79
N THR A 149 3.07 15.72 15.81
CA THR A 149 3.05 15.36 14.39
C THR A 149 4.45 15.00 13.89
N ILE A 150 4.55 14.41 12.69
CA ILE A 150 5.85 13.98 12.13
C ILE A 150 6.77 15.17 11.86
N ASP A 151 6.23 16.28 11.37
CA ASP A 151 6.96 17.44 10.87
C ASP A 151 6.51 18.80 11.46
N GLY A 152 5.40 18.85 12.20
CA GLY A 152 4.88 20.09 12.80
C GLY A 152 5.52 20.49 14.13
N GLY A 153 6.11 19.55 14.87
CA GLY A 153 6.92 19.83 16.06
C GLY A 153 6.15 20.35 17.28
N GLU A 154 4.82 20.16 17.32
CA GLU A 154 4.00 20.60 18.44
C GLU A 154 4.30 19.78 19.71
N THR A 155 4.30 20.43 20.87
CA THR A 155 4.63 19.79 22.15
C THR A 155 3.45 19.74 23.13
N ALA A 156 2.27 20.23 22.73
CA ALA A 156 1.14 20.43 23.63
C ALA A 156 0.55 19.13 24.19
N GLU A 157 0.61 18.03 23.44
CA GLU A 157 0.10 16.72 23.88
C GLU A 157 1.18 15.86 24.55
N ILE A 158 2.44 16.31 24.62
CA ILE A 158 3.51 15.56 25.30
C ILE A 158 3.18 15.29 26.77
N PRO A 159 2.68 16.26 27.57
CA PRO A 159 2.27 15.98 28.95
C PRO A 159 1.19 14.89 29.03
N ALA A 160 0.18 14.92 28.16
CA ALA A 160 -0.87 13.90 28.13
C ALA A 160 -0.34 12.52 27.73
N ALA A 161 0.66 12.46 26.84
CA ALA A 161 1.32 11.22 26.47
C ALA A 161 2.12 10.63 27.64
N VAL A 162 2.73 11.47 28.47
CA VAL A 162 3.41 11.06 29.70
C VAL A 162 2.40 10.55 30.74
N ASP A 163 1.28 11.26 30.93
CA ASP A 163 0.23 10.84 31.88
C ASP A 163 -0.45 9.52 31.50
N ALA A 164 -0.40 9.15 30.21
CA ALA A 164 -0.93 7.89 29.72
C ALA A 164 0.00 6.68 29.96
N ALA A 165 1.31 6.89 30.07
CA ALA A 165 2.35 5.85 30.15
C ALA A 165 2.65 5.39 31.59
#